data_AF-A0A8X8WT23-F1
#
_entry.id   AF-A0A8X8WT23-F1
#
_cell.length_a   1.000
_cell.length_b   1.000
_cell.length_c   1.000
_cell.angle_alpha   90.00
_cell.angle_beta   90.00
_cell.angle_gamma   90.00
#
_symmetry.space_group_name_H-M   'P 1'
#
loop_
_entity.id
_entity.type
_entity.pdbx_description
1 polymer ?
#
loop_
_entity_poly.entity_id
_entity_poly.type
_entity_poly.pdbx_seq_one_letter_code
_entity_poly.pdbx_strand_id
1 'polypeptide(L)'
;MHGDLDNVYATLLHLQEVEKTKIDLLICCGDFQAVRNEKDLDSLNVPPKYRTMKTFWKYYSGEKVAPIPTIFIGGNHEASNYLWELYYGGWAAPQIYFLGFAGVVKFGNVRIGGLSGIYKANHYYSGHYEKLPYNEQDIRSIYHVREYDVHKLVQVQEPIDIFLSHDWPCGITDHGNVKKLIRHKPFFEKEIAEGTLGSQPAADVMAKLRPSYWFSAHLHCKFPALVQHGDGGSITKFLALDKCLPGRNFLQIFEIESEPGPYELHYDEEWLAITKKFNPIFPRTRRRANFSDAKLNMEECRQFVKNKLQMRGSRPFEFVLTAPCHNPHQSVASNFPSGHCRNPQTEAFLELLGLQYCLDAYSESRELPQSSGSLVSKESFGSEDIPIDDIDDDDELNGSDDGET
;
A
#
# COMPACT_ATOMS: atom_id res chain seq x y z
N MET A 1 -3.18 0.87 -10.12
CA MET A 1 -3.25 -0.22 -11.12
C MET A 1 -4.69 -0.63 -11.42
N HIS A 2 -5.58 -0.63 -10.41
CA HIS A 2 -6.97 -1.11 -10.46
C HIS A 2 -7.11 -2.50 -11.10
N GLY A 3 -6.18 -3.40 -10.72
CA GLY A 3 -6.18 -4.80 -11.15
C GLY A 3 -5.78 -5.06 -12.61
N ASP A 4 -5.39 -4.03 -13.37
CA ASP A 4 -5.04 -4.17 -14.80
C ASP A 4 -3.57 -4.59 -15.03
N LEU A 5 -3.17 -5.70 -14.40
CA LEU A 5 -1.78 -6.18 -14.46
C LEU A 5 -1.35 -6.60 -15.87
N ASP A 6 -2.28 -7.21 -16.64
CA ASP A 6 -1.98 -7.73 -17.98
C ASP A 6 -1.53 -6.61 -18.91
N ASN A 7 -2.26 -5.49 -18.94
CA ASN A 7 -1.93 -4.35 -19.81
C ASN A 7 -0.65 -3.65 -19.36
N VAL A 8 -0.43 -3.51 -18.05
CA VAL A 8 0.80 -2.90 -17.53
C VAL A 8 2.03 -3.74 -17.90
N TYR A 9 1.99 -5.05 -17.68
CA TYR A 9 3.11 -5.91 -18.06
C TYR A 9 3.32 -5.97 -19.57
N ALA A 10 2.26 -6.02 -20.37
CA ALA A 10 2.37 -5.97 -21.83
C ALA A 10 3.02 -4.66 -22.30
N THR A 11 2.63 -3.53 -21.71
CA THR A 11 3.22 -2.21 -21.99
C THR A 11 4.69 -2.17 -21.64
N LEU A 12 5.08 -2.68 -20.46
CA LEU A 12 6.48 -2.71 -20.02
C LEU A 12 7.34 -3.59 -20.93
N LEU A 13 6.84 -4.77 -21.32
CA LEU A 13 7.56 -5.66 -22.23
C LEU A 13 7.77 -5.01 -23.60
N HIS A 14 6.75 -4.34 -24.13
CA HIS A 14 6.85 -3.59 -25.38
C HIS A 14 7.89 -2.44 -25.27
N LEU A 15 7.88 -1.69 -24.16
CA LEU A 15 8.87 -0.64 -23.92
C LEU A 15 10.30 -1.17 -23.84
N GLN A 16 10.52 -2.33 -23.21
CA GLN A 16 11.85 -2.95 -23.19
C GLN A 16 12.36 -3.30 -24.60
N GLU A 17 11.48 -3.78 -25.47
CA GLU A 17 11.81 -4.13 -26.85
C GLU A 17 12.15 -2.88 -27.68
N VAL A 18 11.32 -1.84 -27.59
CA VAL A 18 11.47 -0.60 -28.35
C VAL A 18 12.69 0.20 -27.89
N GLU A 19 12.84 0.42 -26.58
CA GLU A 19 13.90 1.24 -25.99
C GLU A 19 15.20 0.45 -25.74
N LYS A 20 15.19 -0.87 -25.99
CA LYS A 20 16.32 -1.79 -25.77
C LYS A 20 16.92 -1.67 -24.37
N THR A 21 16.06 -1.40 -23.39
CA THR A 21 16.43 -1.22 -21.99
C THR A 21 15.71 -2.27 -21.17
N LYS A 22 16.44 -2.95 -20.28
CA LYS A 22 15.86 -3.90 -19.34
C LYS A 22 15.27 -3.15 -18.15
N ILE A 23 14.07 -3.52 -17.75
CA ILE A 23 13.39 -3.03 -16.56
C ILE A 23 13.61 -4.08 -15.47
N ASP A 24 14.34 -3.71 -14.42
CA ASP A 24 14.69 -4.65 -13.34
C ASP A 24 13.60 -4.78 -12.27
N LEU A 25 12.79 -3.74 -12.06
CA LEU A 25 11.77 -3.68 -11.01
C LEU A 25 10.59 -2.82 -11.44
N LEU A 26 9.37 -3.31 -11.19
CA LEU A 26 8.14 -2.53 -11.24
C LEU A 26 7.75 -2.14 -9.80
N ILE A 27 7.43 -0.87 -9.59
CA ILE A 27 6.92 -0.37 -8.31
C ILE A 27 5.50 0.18 -8.50
N CYS A 28 4.55 -0.24 -7.65
CA CYS A 28 3.16 0.21 -7.67
C CYS A 28 2.78 0.93 -6.37
N CYS A 29 2.32 2.18 -6.48
CA CYS A 29 1.98 3.02 -5.34
C CYS A 29 0.54 2.82 -4.83
N GLY A 30 -0.01 1.60 -4.87
CA GLY A 30 -1.36 1.30 -4.39
C GLY A 30 -2.42 1.08 -5.47
N ASP A 31 -3.63 0.82 -5.00
CA ASP A 31 -4.77 0.31 -5.77
C ASP A 31 -4.32 -0.80 -6.71
N PHE A 32 -3.70 -1.83 -6.13
CA PHE A 32 -3.18 -2.97 -6.86
C PHE A 32 -4.29 -3.97 -7.19
N GLN A 33 -5.24 -4.16 -6.26
CA GLN A 33 -6.36 -5.11 -6.34
C GLN A 33 -5.90 -6.57 -6.45
N ALA A 34 -5.18 -7.04 -5.42
CA ALA A 34 -4.71 -8.43 -5.28
C ALA A 34 -5.84 -9.45 -5.00
N VAL A 35 -6.87 -9.51 -5.85
CA VAL A 35 -8.07 -10.35 -5.68
C VAL A 35 -7.79 -11.79 -6.16
N ARG A 36 -7.79 -12.77 -5.25
CA ARG A 36 -7.50 -14.19 -5.58
C ARG A 36 -8.72 -14.94 -6.09
N ASN A 37 -9.90 -14.58 -5.60
CA ASN A 37 -11.20 -15.20 -5.88
C ASN A 37 -12.36 -14.24 -5.57
N GLU A 38 -13.59 -14.70 -5.82
CA GLU A 38 -14.82 -13.94 -5.63
C GLU A 38 -15.04 -13.52 -4.17
N LYS A 39 -14.52 -14.29 -3.19
CA LYS A 39 -14.68 -13.93 -1.78
C LYS A 39 -13.85 -12.70 -1.41
N ASP A 40 -12.69 -12.53 -2.03
CA ASP A 40 -11.87 -11.32 -1.85
C ASP A 40 -12.58 -10.06 -2.40
N LEU A 41 -13.51 -10.19 -3.37
CA LEU A 41 -14.32 -9.06 -3.85
C LEU A 41 -15.21 -8.46 -2.77
N ASP A 42 -15.65 -9.26 -1.78
CA ASP A 42 -16.41 -8.75 -0.64
C ASP A 42 -15.56 -7.79 0.22
N SER A 43 -14.24 -7.93 0.14
CA SER A 43 -13.26 -7.15 0.89
C SER A 43 -12.64 -6.03 0.07
N LEU A 44 -13.28 -5.62 -1.02
CA LEU A 44 -12.96 -4.42 -1.80
C LEU A 44 -13.93 -3.28 -1.45
N ASN A 45 -13.38 -2.12 -1.07
CA ASN A 45 -14.18 -0.90 -0.91
C ASN A 45 -14.53 -0.25 -2.26
N VAL A 46 -15.26 -0.97 -3.09
CA VAL A 46 -15.75 -0.52 -4.39
C VAL A 46 -17.26 -0.80 -4.43
N PRO A 47 -18.11 0.10 -4.97
CA PRO A 47 -19.54 -0.17 -5.10
C PRO A 47 -19.77 -1.50 -5.84
N PRO A 48 -20.75 -2.33 -5.42
CA PRO A 48 -20.90 -3.69 -5.94
C PRO A 48 -20.97 -3.79 -7.47
N LYS A 49 -21.58 -2.82 -8.15
CA LYS A 49 -21.68 -2.77 -9.61
C LYS A 49 -20.33 -2.63 -10.35
N TYR A 50 -19.31 -2.11 -9.67
CA TYR A 50 -17.97 -1.90 -10.24
C TYR A 50 -16.96 -2.97 -9.78
N ARG A 51 -17.38 -3.93 -8.95
CA ARG A 51 -16.52 -5.05 -8.54
C ARG A 51 -16.41 -6.05 -9.69
N THR A 52 -15.21 -6.18 -10.24
CA THR A 52 -14.93 -7.12 -11.33
C THR A 52 -13.75 -8.01 -10.97
N MET A 53 -13.86 -9.31 -11.23
CA MET A 53 -12.69 -10.19 -11.23
C MET A 53 -11.76 -9.76 -12.37
N LYS A 54 -10.63 -9.13 -12.00
CA LYS A 54 -9.57 -8.74 -12.94
C LYS A 54 -8.60 -9.92 -13.17
N THR A 55 -7.31 -9.66 -13.35
CA THR A 55 -6.35 -10.70 -13.80
C THR A 55 -5.37 -11.17 -12.72
N PHE A 56 -5.33 -10.53 -11.55
CA PHE A 56 -4.40 -10.92 -10.47
C PHE A 56 -4.48 -12.41 -10.09
N TRP A 57 -5.68 -12.99 -10.02
CA TRP A 57 -5.87 -14.40 -9.67
C TRP A 57 -5.08 -15.37 -10.58
N LYS A 58 -4.79 -15.00 -11.84
CA LYS A 58 -3.96 -15.80 -12.77
C LYS A 58 -2.50 -15.84 -12.34
N TYR A 59 -1.99 -14.73 -11.79
CA TYR A 59 -0.64 -14.65 -11.25
C TYR A 59 -0.55 -15.40 -9.93
N TYR A 60 -1.56 -15.24 -9.08
CA TYR A 60 -1.68 -15.97 -7.82
C TYR A 60 -1.73 -17.50 -8.04
N SER A 61 -2.51 -17.97 -9.02
CA SER A 61 -2.65 -19.40 -9.34
C SER A 61 -1.45 -20.03 -10.05
N GLY A 62 -0.56 -19.21 -10.61
CA GLY A 62 0.54 -19.66 -11.47
C GLY A 62 0.15 -19.91 -12.92
N GLU A 63 -1.08 -19.61 -13.35
CA GLU A 63 -1.47 -19.59 -14.77
C GLU A 63 -0.64 -18.58 -15.57
N LYS A 64 -0.28 -17.46 -14.92
CA LYS A 64 0.68 -16.47 -15.43
C LYS A 64 1.81 -16.27 -14.45
N VAL A 65 2.96 -15.87 -14.98
CA VAL A 65 4.12 -15.44 -14.19
C VAL A 65 4.34 -13.96 -14.47
N ALA A 66 4.51 -13.15 -13.41
CA ALA A 66 4.87 -11.74 -13.59
C ALA A 66 6.24 -11.67 -14.26
N PRO A 67 6.40 -10.98 -15.40
CA PRO A 67 7.65 -10.98 -16.16
C PRO A 67 8.75 -10.13 -15.52
N ILE A 68 8.38 -9.20 -14.65
CA ILE A 68 9.27 -8.25 -13.97
C ILE A 68 8.96 -8.35 -12.47
N PRO A 69 9.98 -8.49 -11.58
CA PRO A 69 9.78 -8.37 -10.15
C PRO A 69 8.97 -7.11 -9.82
N THR A 70 7.93 -7.27 -9.01
CA THR A 70 6.98 -6.19 -8.73
C THR A 70 6.86 -5.98 -7.24
N ILE A 71 7.09 -4.76 -6.75
CA ILE A 71 6.82 -4.35 -5.37
C ILE A 71 5.61 -3.43 -5.37
N PHE A 72 4.67 -3.63 -4.46
CA PHE A 72 3.54 -2.74 -4.29
C PHE A 72 3.23 -2.44 -2.82
N ILE A 73 2.66 -1.27 -2.58
CA ILE A 73 1.95 -0.91 -1.35
C ILE A 73 0.44 -0.96 -1.59
N GLY A 74 -0.38 -0.94 -0.55
CA GLY A 74 -1.84 -0.93 -0.65
C GLY A 74 -2.39 0.48 -0.85
N GLY A 75 -3.48 0.61 -1.61
CA GLY A 75 -4.32 1.82 -1.65
C GLY A 75 -5.65 1.64 -0.90
N ASN A 76 -6.71 2.30 -1.37
CA ASN A 76 -8.06 2.18 -0.82
C ASN A 76 -8.93 1.14 -1.56
N HIS A 77 -8.56 0.75 -2.78
CA HIS A 77 -9.21 -0.31 -3.53
C HIS A 77 -8.34 -1.58 -3.50
N GLU A 78 -8.42 -2.33 -2.40
CA GLU A 78 -7.64 -3.55 -2.22
C GLU A 78 -8.48 -4.74 -1.79
N ALA A 79 -7.99 -5.95 -2.04
CA ALA A 79 -8.45 -7.14 -1.33
C ALA A 79 -7.91 -7.09 0.11
N SER A 80 -8.49 -6.25 0.96
CA SER A 80 -7.93 -5.91 2.28
C SER A 80 -7.88 -7.11 3.22
N ASN A 81 -8.69 -8.14 2.99
CA ASN A 81 -8.61 -9.40 3.71
C ASN A 81 -7.30 -10.13 3.40
N TYR A 82 -6.88 -10.19 2.12
CA TYR A 82 -5.64 -10.83 1.73
C TYR A 82 -4.42 -10.00 2.13
N LEU A 83 -4.45 -8.68 1.94
CA LEU A 83 -3.34 -7.82 2.35
C LEU A 83 -3.12 -7.86 3.88
N TRP A 84 -4.18 -8.06 4.66
CA TRP A 84 -4.05 -8.28 6.11
C TRP A 84 -3.26 -9.56 6.45
N GLU A 85 -3.47 -10.65 5.70
CA GLU A 85 -2.67 -11.88 5.86
C GLU A 85 -1.16 -11.62 5.67
N LEU A 86 -0.81 -10.56 4.94
CA LEU A 86 0.55 -10.13 4.61
C LEU A 86 0.88 -8.77 5.26
N TYR A 87 0.35 -8.47 6.45
CA TYR A 87 0.55 -7.18 7.13
C TYR A 87 2.03 -6.75 7.25
N TYR A 88 2.95 -7.69 7.49
CA TYR A 88 4.39 -7.46 7.61
C TYR A 88 5.15 -7.47 6.26
N GLY A 89 4.42 -7.60 5.15
CA GLY A 89 4.95 -7.82 3.82
C GLY A 89 5.16 -9.30 3.49
N GLY A 90 5.19 -9.61 2.20
CA GLY A 90 5.38 -10.96 1.67
C GLY A 90 5.00 -11.08 0.21
N TRP A 91 5.28 -12.23 -0.41
CA TRP A 91 4.87 -12.47 -1.79
C TRP A 91 3.35 -12.67 -1.84
N ALA A 92 2.66 -11.80 -2.58
CA ALA A 92 1.25 -11.93 -2.89
C ALA A 92 1.01 -12.88 -4.08
N ALA A 93 2.02 -13.05 -4.93
CA ALA A 93 2.13 -14.06 -5.98
C ALA A 93 3.62 -14.23 -6.33
N PRO A 94 4.02 -15.25 -7.09
CA PRO A 94 5.40 -15.36 -7.56
C PRO A 94 5.85 -14.08 -8.30
N GLN A 95 6.99 -13.52 -7.90
CA GLN A 95 7.55 -12.24 -8.37
C GLN A 95 6.70 -10.98 -8.05
N ILE A 96 5.64 -11.07 -7.25
CA ILE A 96 4.83 -9.91 -6.82
C ILE A 96 4.85 -9.81 -5.29
N TYR A 97 5.57 -8.82 -4.77
CA TYR A 97 5.78 -8.60 -3.34
C TYR A 97 4.95 -7.44 -2.81
N PHE A 98 4.11 -7.72 -1.81
CA PHE A 98 3.44 -6.68 -1.03
C PHE A 98 4.41 -6.18 0.05
N LEU A 99 4.62 -4.87 0.14
CA LEU A 99 5.55 -4.28 1.11
C LEU A 99 5.04 -4.37 2.56
N GLY A 100 3.75 -4.64 2.75
CA GLY A 100 3.08 -4.61 4.05
C GLY A 100 2.33 -3.31 4.28
N PHE A 101 1.70 -3.18 5.45
CA PHE A 101 1.00 -1.95 5.84
C PHE A 101 1.97 -0.78 6.04
N ALA A 102 3.17 -1.09 6.52
CA ALA A 102 4.38 -0.29 6.38
C ALA A 102 5.58 -1.25 6.31
N GLY A 103 6.62 -0.87 5.58
CA GLY A 103 7.77 -1.75 5.38
C GLY A 103 8.99 -1.05 4.82
N VAL A 104 10.16 -1.64 5.05
CA VAL A 104 11.39 -1.34 4.29
C VAL A 104 12.03 -2.65 3.84
N VAL A 105 12.42 -2.71 2.58
CA VAL A 105 13.12 -3.83 1.95
C VAL A 105 14.31 -3.32 1.15
N LYS A 106 15.19 -4.23 0.76
CA LYS A 106 16.29 -3.96 -0.17
C LYS A 106 16.02 -4.66 -1.50
N PHE A 107 16.28 -3.99 -2.61
CA PHE A 107 16.36 -4.60 -3.93
C PHE A 107 17.76 -4.36 -4.50
N GLY A 108 18.59 -5.40 -4.51
CA GLY A 108 20.04 -5.21 -4.56
C GLY A 108 20.51 -4.38 -3.36
N ASN A 109 21.18 -3.26 -3.61
CA ASN A 109 21.59 -2.31 -2.57
C ASN A 109 20.61 -1.14 -2.36
N VAL A 110 19.56 -1.01 -3.16
CA VAL A 110 18.58 0.09 -3.07
C VAL A 110 17.59 -0.19 -1.93
N ARG A 111 17.43 0.74 -0.99
CA ARG A 111 16.46 0.67 0.11
C ARG A 111 15.14 1.30 -0.30
N ILE A 112 14.07 0.51 -0.21
CA ILE A 112 12.72 0.88 -0.60
C ILE A 112 11.82 0.83 0.63
N GLY A 113 11.36 1.99 1.08
CA GLY A 113 10.37 2.13 2.14
C GLY A 113 8.98 2.37 1.60
N GLY A 114 7.96 2.12 2.41
CA GLY A 114 6.61 2.54 2.04
C GLY A 114 5.57 2.45 3.14
N LEU A 115 4.49 3.18 2.91
CA LEU A 115 3.33 3.33 3.78
C LEU A 115 2.07 3.06 2.94
N SER A 116 1.37 1.97 3.26
CA SER A 116 0.14 1.60 2.58
C SER A 116 -1.06 2.37 3.12
N GLY A 117 -2.06 2.58 2.26
CA GLY A 117 -3.35 3.12 2.64
C GLY A 117 -3.48 4.63 2.48
N ILE A 118 -4.64 5.12 2.93
CA ILE A 118 -4.99 6.55 2.88
C ILE A 118 -5.16 7.14 4.28
N TYR A 119 -4.93 8.42 4.44
CA TYR A 119 -5.04 9.07 5.74
C TYR A 119 -6.47 9.51 6.04
N LYS A 120 -6.98 9.13 7.21
CA LYS A 120 -8.19 9.72 7.82
C LYS A 120 -7.96 9.94 9.31
N ALA A 121 -8.11 11.20 9.75
CA ALA A 121 -7.85 11.63 11.11
C ALA A 121 -8.57 10.77 12.17
N ASN A 122 -9.84 10.41 11.92
CA ASN A 122 -10.68 9.65 12.86
C ASN A 122 -10.16 8.24 13.17
N HIS A 123 -9.37 7.63 12.28
CA HIS A 123 -8.82 6.28 12.48
C HIS A 123 -7.33 6.29 12.83
N TYR A 124 -6.63 7.41 12.61
CA TYR A 124 -5.18 7.46 12.74
C TYR A 124 -4.65 6.98 14.09
N TYR A 125 -5.28 7.42 15.18
CA TYR A 125 -4.89 7.02 16.53
C TYR A 125 -5.54 5.70 17.02
N SER A 126 -6.33 5.03 16.19
CA SER A 126 -6.87 3.70 16.54
C SER A 126 -5.84 2.62 16.25
N GLY A 127 -5.98 1.45 16.87
CA GLY A 127 -5.35 0.24 16.36
C GLY A 127 -6.11 -0.35 15.16
N HIS A 128 -5.71 -1.56 14.77
CA HIS A 128 -6.45 -2.40 13.84
C HIS A 128 -7.43 -3.27 14.63
N TYR A 129 -8.72 -3.02 14.45
CA TYR A 129 -9.81 -3.66 15.20
C TYR A 129 -10.80 -4.38 14.30
N GLU A 130 -10.61 -4.26 12.98
CA GLU A 130 -11.47 -4.80 11.95
C GLU A 130 -11.51 -6.33 12.04
N LYS A 131 -12.68 -6.91 11.77
CA LYS A 131 -12.88 -8.36 11.84
C LYS A 131 -13.61 -8.86 10.60
N LEU A 132 -13.15 -9.98 10.05
CA LEU A 132 -13.87 -10.65 8.96
C LEU A 132 -15.14 -11.35 9.46
N PRO A 133 -16.24 -11.34 8.68
CA PRO A 133 -16.42 -10.56 7.44
C PRO A 133 -16.56 -9.07 7.73
N TYR A 134 -15.90 -8.22 6.93
CA TYR A 134 -15.95 -6.77 7.12
C TYR A 134 -17.35 -6.23 6.90
N ASN A 135 -17.81 -5.38 7.81
CA ASN A 135 -18.95 -4.51 7.57
C ASN A 135 -18.50 -3.24 6.80
N GLU A 136 -19.44 -2.34 6.51
CA GLU A 136 -19.16 -1.08 5.79
C GLU A 136 -18.19 -0.13 6.51
N GLN A 137 -18.07 -0.20 7.83
CA GLN A 137 -17.11 0.60 8.59
C GLN A 137 -15.72 -0.06 8.53
N ASP A 138 -15.66 -1.36 8.81
CA ASP A 138 -14.42 -2.13 8.84
C ASP A 138 -13.70 -2.09 7.47
N ILE A 139 -14.47 -2.24 6.39
CA ILE A 139 -13.90 -2.22 5.03
C ILE A 139 -13.27 -0.88 4.68
N ARG A 140 -13.74 0.23 5.26
CA ARG A 140 -13.14 1.56 5.10
C ARG A 140 -11.94 1.72 6.02
N SER A 141 -12.09 1.32 7.28
CA SER A 141 -11.07 1.58 8.29
C SER A 141 -9.81 0.73 8.11
N ILE A 142 -9.91 -0.48 7.52
CA ILE A 142 -8.79 -1.41 7.37
C ILE A 142 -7.62 -0.83 6.58
N TYR A 143 -7.88 -0.06 5.52
CA TYR A 143 -6.83 0.53 4.69
C TYR A 143 -6.46 1.95 5.11
N HIS A 144 -7.02 2.49 6.20
CA HIS A 144 -6.59 3.79 6.68
C HIS A 144 -5.23 3.69 7.40
N VAL A 145 -4.37 4.69 7.18
CA VAL A 145 -3.06 4.80 7.85
C VAL A 145 -3.24 4.84 9.37
N ARG A 146 -2.40 4.11 10.12
CA ARG A 146 -2.34 4.13 11.59
C ARG A 146 -1.06 4.78 12.08
N GLU A 147 -1.17 5.46 13.22
CA GLU A 147 -0.03 6.05 13.92
C GLU A 147 1.03 5.00 14.24
N TYR A 148 0.62 3.77 14.59
CA TYR A 148 1.55 2.69 14.88
C TYR A 148 2.52 2.39 13.72
N ASP A 149 2.02 2.38 12.48
CA ASP A 149 2.81 2.12 11.28
C ASP A 149 3.77 3.27 10.98
N VAL A 150 3.26 4.49 11.08
CA VAL A 150 4.04 5.72 10.92
C VAL A 150 5.13 5.82 11.98
N HIS A 151 4.79 5.49 13.24
CA HIS A 151 5.74 5.53 14.34
C HIS A 151 6.92 4.59 14.12
N LYS A 152 6.71 3.38 13.57
CA LYS A 152 7.80 2.47 13.19
C LYS A 152 8.67 3.09 12.09
N LEU A 153 8.07 3.64 11.04
CA LEU A 153 8.80 4.23 9.91
C LEU A 153 9.70 5.39 10.35
N VAL A 154 9.24 6.27 11.24
CA VAL A 154 10.06 7.40 11.72
C VAL A 154 11.21 6.97 12.65
N GLN A 155 11.30 5.70 13.05
CA GLN A 155 12.46 5.16 13.76
C GLN A 155 13.63 4.78 12.84
N VAL A 156 13.40 4.68 11.53
CA VAL A 156 14.45 4.38 10.54
C VAL A 156 15.48 5.50 10.57
N GLN A 157 16.75 5.12 10.64
CA GLN A 157 17.90 6.04 10.71
C GLN A 157 18.80 5.93 9.50
N GLU A 158 18.94 4.73 8.93
CA GLU A 158 19.72 4.56 7.70
C GLU A 158 18.99 5.25 6.53
N PRO A 159 19.73 5.79 5.53
CA PRO A 159 19.12 6.47 4.38
C PRO A 159 18.17 5.57 3.58
N ILE A 160 17.08 6.13 3.08
CA ILE A 160 16.13 5.47 2.18
C ILE A 160 16.26 6.07 0.79
N ASP A 161 16.37 5.23 -0.24
CA ASP A 161 16.53 5.71 -1.62
C ASP A 161 15.17 6.04 -2.23
N ILE A 162 14.20 5.13 -2.05
CA ILE A 162 12.85 5.24 -2.61
C ILE A 162 11.85 5.10 -1.48
N PHE A 163 10.87 6.00 -1.42
CA PHE A 163 9.73 5.87 -0.52
C PHE A 163 8.41 5.90 -1.27
N LEU A 164 7.46 5.07 -0.86
CA LEU A 164 6.15 4.91 -1.49
C LEU A 164 5.04 5.29 -0.51
N SER A 165 4.06 6.07 -0.97
CA SER A 165 2.78 6.25 -0.28
C SER A 165 1.65 6.24 -1.30
N HIS A 166 0.44 5.81 -0.92
CA HIS A 166 -0.69 5.92 -1.86
C HIS A 166 -1.11 7.38 -1.98
N ASP A 167 -1.48 7.98 -0.85
CA ASP A 167 -1.77 9.41 -0.74
C ASP A 167 -0.52 10.26 -0.93
N TRP A 168 -0.74 11.49 -1.39
CA TRP A 168 0.32 12.48 -1.48
C TRP A 168 0.65 13.02 -0.08
N PRO A 169 1.91 13.33 0.23
CA PRO A 169 2.26 14.11 1.41
C PRO A 169 1.55 15.48 1.40
N CYS A 170 0.96 15.88 2.53
CA CYS A 170 0.43 17.24 2.67
C CYS A 170 1.50 18.30 2.35
N GLY A 171 1.09 19.38 1.67
CA GLY A 171 1.98 20.50 1.30
C GLY A 171 2.88 20.24 0.08
N ILE A 172 2.87 19.03 -0.50
CA ILE A 172 3.75 18.72 -1.65
C ILE A 172 3.50 19.63 -2.86
N THR A 173 2.29 20.18 -2.98
CA THR A 173 1.90 21.09 -4.06
C THR A 173 2.71 22.38 -4.08
N ASP A 174 3.24 22.82 -2.93
CA ASP A 174 4.06 24.03 -2.79
C ASP A 174 5.43 23.88 -3.45
N HIS A 175 5.83 22.63 -3.74
CA HIS A 175 7.11 22.25 -4.31
C HIS A 175 7.04 21.94 -5.81
N GLY A 176 5.89 22.18 -6.45
CA GLY A 176 5.66 21.92 -7.86
C GLY A 176 4.86 23.02 -8.55
N ASN A 177 4.36 22.73 -9.76
CA ASN A 177 3.58 23.71 -10.52
C ASN A 177 2.09 23.69 -10.12
N VAL A 178 1.79 24.29 -8.96
CA VAL A 178 0.43 24.34 -8.40
C VAL A 178 -0.58 25.01 -9.34
N LYS A 179 -0.17 26.02 -10.11
CA LYS A 179 -1.05 26.70 -11.09
C LYS A 179 -1.51 25.74 -12.18
N LYS A 180 -0.61 24.89 -12.69
CA LYS A 180 -0.95 23.85 -13.68
C LYS A 180 -1.89 22.80 -13.07
N LEU A 181 -1.64 22.40 -11.82
CA LEU A 181 -2.46 21.45 -11.10
C LEU A 181 -3.89 21.96 -10.92
N ILE A 182 -4.07 23.17 -10.37
CA ILE A 182 -5.40 23.77 -10.16
C ILE A 182 -6.13 23.98 -11.49
N ARG A 183 -5.43 24.37 -12.57
CA ARG A 183 -6.07 24.47 -13.90
C ARG A 183 -6.64 23.14 -14.37
N HIS A 184 -5.99 22.02 -14.04
CA HIS A 184 -6.44 20.68 -14.43
C HIS A 184 -7.46 20.08 -13.45
N LYS A 185 -7.33 20.38 -12.16
CA LYS A 185 -8.16 19.88 -11.06
C LYS A 185 -8.57 21.05 -10.15
N PRO A 186 -9.53 21.91 -10.57
CA PRO A 186 -9.88 23.14 -9.85
C PRO A 186 -10.38 22.91 -8.43
N PHE A 187 -11.03 21.77 -8.17
CA PHE A 187 -11.55 21.42 -6.85
C PHE A 187 -10.46 21.23 -5.77
N PHE A 188 -9.20 21.01 -6.16
CA PHE A 188 -8.09 20.98 -5.20
C PHE A 188 -7.72 22.36 -4.64
N GLU A 189 -8.16 23.46 -5.27
CA GLU A 189 -7.76 24.82 -4.86
C GLU A 189 -8.03 25.09 -3.38
N LYS A 190 -9.20 24.68 -2.88
CA LYS A 190 -9.58 24.85 -1.48
C LYS A 190 -8.69 24.04 -0.54
N GLU A 191 -8.54 22.75 -0.79
CA GLU A 191 -7.75 21.85 0.07
C GLU A 191 -6.25 22.20 0.05
N ILE A 192 -5.74 22.68 -1.09
CA ILE A 192 -4.37 23.21 -1.20
C ILE A 192 -4.23 24.48 -0.35
N ALA A 193 -5.16 25.42 -0.45
CA ALA A 193 -5.12 26.66 0.32
C ALA A 193 -5.24 26.42 1.84
N GLU A 194 -6.00 25.40 2.24
CA GLU A 194 -6.18 25.00 3.64
C GLU A 194 -5.05 24.07 4.15
N GLY A 195 -4.17 23.58 3.27
CA GLY A 195 -3.08 22.66 3.61
C GLY A 195 -3.56 21.24 3.96
N THR A 196 -4.78 20.87 3.53
CA THR A 196 -5.43 19.60 3.87
C THR A 196 -5.37 18.56 2.75
N LEU A 197 -4.94 18.94 1.54
CA LEU A 197 -4.78 18.00 0.42
C LEU A 197 -3.69 16.97 0.74
N GLY A 198 -4.07 15.71 0.91
CA GLY A 198 -3.16 14.58 1.11
C GLY A 198 -3.07 14.09 2.55
N SER A 199 -1.92 13.50 2.88
CA SER A 199 -1.65 12.77 4.11
C SER A 199 -0.60 13.49 4.95
N GLN A 200 -1.03 14.02 6.10
CA GLN A 200 -0.12 14.62 7.07
C GLN A 200 0.92 13.61 7.58
N PRO A 201 0.55 12.36 7.92
CA PRO A 201 1.55 11.39 8.35
C PRO A 201 2.59 11.06 7.27
N ALA A 202 2.21 11.06 5.99
CA ALA A 202 3.17 10.91 4.89
C ALA A 202 4.14 12.09 4.82
N ALA A 203 3.68 13.32 5.03
CA ALA A 203 4.53 14.51 5.12
C ALA A 203 5.52 14.41 6.30
N ASP A 204 5.07 13.96 7.46
CA ASP A 204 5.93 13.77 8.64
C ASP A 204 7.03 12.72 8.37
N VAL A 205 6.68 11.62 7.71
CA VAL A 205 7.65 10.58 7.29
C VAL A 205 8.64 11.13 6.26
N MET A 206 8.19 11.90 5.26
CA MET A 206 9.07 12.54 4.29
C MET A 206 10.06 13.49 4.96
N ALA A 207 9.58 14.35 5.86
CA ALA A 207 10.42 15.31 6.58
C ALA A 207 11.49 14.62 7.45
N LYS A 208 11.16 13.44 8.01
CA LYS A 208 12.06 12.64 8.84
C LYS A 208 13.08 11.84 8.01
N LEU A 209 12.63 11.12 6.99
CA LEU A 209 13.46 10.16 6.25
C LEU A 209 14.19 10.77 5.06
N ARG A 210 13.64 11.85 4.48
CA ARG A 210 14.24 12.63 3.38
C ARG A 210 14.77 11.76 2.24
N PRO A 211 13.97 10.85 1.68
CA PRO A 211 14.44 9.90 0.68
C PRO A 211 14.81 10.59 -0.62
N SER A 212 15.68 9.98 -1.43
CA SER A 212 16.04 10.54 -2.75
C SER A 212 14.82 10.66 -3.68
N TYR A 213 13.95 9.66 -3.64
CA TYR A 213 12.71 9.59 -4.43
C TYR A 213 11.50 9.35 -3.53
N TRP A 214 10.40 10.02 -3.85
CA TRP A 214 9.09 9.76 -3.27
C TRP A 214 8.05 9.56 -4.36
N PHE A 215 7.36 8.42 -4.37
CA PHE A 215 6.34 8.12 -5.36
C PHE A 215 4.96 7.96 -4.71
N SER A 216 3.96 8.59 -5.34
CA SER A 216 2.56 8.55 -4.90
C SER A 216 1.56 8.35 -6.04
N ALA A 217 0.30 8.09 -5.68
CA ALA A 217 -0.81 7.89 -6.62
C ALA A 217 -2.09 8.56 -6.09
N HIS A 218 -3.23 7.86 -6.11
CA HIS A 218 -4.54 8.26 -5.57
C HIS A 218 -5.25 9.42 -6.29
N LEU A 219 -4.61 10.58 -6.42
CA LEU A 219 -5.24 11.81 -6.94
C LEU A 219 -5.41 11.88 -8.47
N HIS A 220 -5.16 10.77 -9.17
CA HIS A 220 -5.37 10.60 -10.63
C HIS A 220 -4.85 11.77 -11.48
N CYS A 221 -3.62 12.22 -11.20
CA CYS A 221 -2.94 13.20 -12.02
C CYS A 221 -1.42 13.09 -11.85
N LYS A 222 -0.68 13.38 -12.93
CA LYS A 222 0.78 13.44 -12.88
C LYS A 222 1.23 14.77 -12.27
N PHE A 223 2.02 14.70 -11.21
CA PHE A 223 2.58 15.88 -10.54
C PHE A 223 4.01 15.65 -10.08
N PRO A 224 5.00 16.28 -10.75
CA PRO A 224 6.38 16.31 -10.28
C PRO A 224 6.60 17.49 -9.33
N ALA A 225 7.37 17.27 -8.26
CA ALA A 225 7.79 18.28 -7.30
C ALA A 225 9.21 18.03 -6.77
N LEU A 226 9.89 19.08 -6.30
CA LEU A 226 11.22 19.01 -5.71
C LEU A 226 11.20 19.58 -4.30
N VAL A 227 11.40 18.71 -3.31
CA VAL A 227 11.39 19.10 -1.89
C VAL A 227 12.82 19.28 -1.41
N GLN A 228 13.20 20.53 -1.13
CA GLN A 228 14.51 20.90 -0.60
C GLN A 228 14.49 20.79 0.94
N HIS A 229 15.31 19.92 1.52
CA HIS A 229 15.35 19.68 2.96
C HIS A 229 16.32 20.62 3.68
N GLY A 230 15.87 21.85 3.94
CA GLY A 230 16.68 22.91 4.55
C GLY A 230 17.69 23.51 3.58
N ASP A 231 18.33 24.61 4.00
CA ASP A 231 19.24 25.39 3.16
C ASP A 231 20.48 24.56 2.78
N GLY A 232 20.61 24.22 1.50
CA GLY A 232 21.71 23.40 0.98
C GLY A 232 21.64 21.91 1.37
N GLY A 233 20.52 21.44 1.91
CA GLY A 233 20.33 20.02 2.25
C GLY A 233 20.01 19.12 1.05
N SER A 234 19.64 17.87 1.33
CA SER A 234 19.23 16.91 0.30
C SER A 234 17.92 17.32 -0.38
N ILE A 235 17.69 16.78 -1.58
CA ILE A 235 16.47 17.00 -2.35
C ILE A 235 15.72 15.68 -2.48
N THR A 236 14.44 15.67 -2.14
CA THR A 236 13.54 14.57 -2.51
C THR A 236 12.86 14.91 -3.83
N LYS A 237 13.01 14.01 -4.81
CA LYS A 237 12.30 14.07 -6.09
C LYS A 237 10.95 13.38 -5.93
N PHE A 238 9.88 14.16 -5.89
CA PHE A 238 8.52 13.65 -5.80
C PHE A 238 7.92 13.43 -7.19
N LEU A 239 7.24 12.30 -7.39
CA LEU A 239 6.37 12.10 -8.53
C LEU A 239 5.08 11.39 -8.12
N ALA A 240 3.95 12.00 -8.46
CA ALA A 240 2.68 11.31 -8.54
C ALA A 240 2.32 10.92 -9.97
N LEU A 241 1.62 9.80 -10.13
CA LEU A 241 1.17 9.28 -11.42
C LEU A 241 -0.35 9.18 -11.51
N ASP A 242 -0.84 9.12 -12.74
CA ASP A 242 -2.25 8.99 -13.07
C ASP A 242 -2.73 7.53 -13.01
N LYS A 243 -4.04 7.34 -13.17
CA LYS A 243 -4.68 6.03 -13.32
C LYS A 243 -4.30 5.38 -14.66
N CYS A 244 -4.16 4.06 -14.66
CA CYS A 244 -3.89 3.24 -15.85
C CYS A 244 -5.08 3.24 -16.81
N LEU A 245 -5.24 4.34 -17.54
CA LEU A 245 -6.26 4.55 -18.56
C LEU A 245 -5.59 5.02 -19.87
N PRO A 246 -6.20 4.73 -21.04
CA PRO A 246 -5.70 5.22 -22.32
C PRO A 246 -5.44 6.74 -22.32
N GLY A 247 -4.32 7.15 -22.91
CA GLY A 247 -3.94 8.57 -23.02
C GLY A 247 -3.46 9.25 -21.73
N ARG A 248 -3.42 8.53 -20.59
CA ARG A 248 -3.00 9.10 -19.29
C ARG A 248 -1.55 8.81 -18.95
N ASN A 249 -0.98 9.64 -18.08
CA ASN A 249 0.41 9.54 -17.65
C ASN A 249 0.55 8.62 -16.41
N PHE A 250 0.27 7.34 -16.57
CA PHE A 250 0.23 6.36 -15.48
C PHE A 250 1.53 5.59 -15.26
N LEU A 251 2.50 5.73 -16.16
CA LEU A 251 3.77 5.01 -16.13
C LEU A 251 4.95 5.97 -16.34
N GLN A 252 6.03 5.75 -15.59
CA GLN A 252 7.30 6.47 -15.73
C GLN A 252 8.44 5.50 -15.45
N ILE A 253 9.45 5.50 -16.33
CA ILE A 253 10.70 4.76 -16.14
C ILE A 253 11.74 5.69 -15.52
N PHE A 254 12.49 5.18 -14.54
CA PHE A 254 13.58 5.86 -13.86
C PHE A 254 14.82 5.00 -13.88
N GLU A 255 15.97 5.64 -14.06
CA GLU A 255 17.27 5.04 -13.82
C GLU A 255 17.72 5.42 -12.40
N ILE A 256 18.09 4.40 -11.61
CA ILE A 256 18.54 4.57 -10.23
C ILE A 256 19.92 3.94 -10.12
N GLU A 257 20.88 4.75 -9.68
CA GLU A 257 22.25 4.29 -9.45
C GLU A 257 22.24 3.19 -8.38
N SER A 258 22.86 2.06 -8.70
CA SER A 258 22.95 0.90 -7.83
C SER A 258 24.29 0.21 -8.01
N GLU A 259 24.70 -0.57 -7.01
CA GLU A 259 25.88 -1.42 -7.14
C GLU A 259 25.59 -2.59 -8.11
N PRO A 260 26.62 -3.15 -8.77
CA PRO A 260 26.45 -4.34 -9.59
C PRO A 260 25.82 -5.48 -8.79
N GLY A 261 24.83 -6.15 -9.39
CA GLY A 261 23.91 -7.07 -8.72
C GLY A 261 24.52 -8.33 -8.04
N PRO A 262 23.66 -9.24 -7.57
CA PRO A 262 22.31 -9.51 -8.08
C PRO A 262 21.23 -8.53 -7.59
N TYR A 263 20.29 -8.19 -8.48
CA TYR A 263 19.09 -7.39 -8.17
C TYR A 263 17.98 -8.29 -7.62
N GLU A 264 18.10 -8.62 -6.35
CA GLU A 264 17.17 -9.49 -5.63
C GLU A 264 16.54 -8.77 -4.44
N LEU A 265 15.35 -9.23 -4.04
CA LEU A 265 14.66 -8.72 -2.88
C LEU A 265 15.23 -9.33 -1.59
N HIS A 266 15.55 -8.48 -0.62
CA HIS A 266 16.04 -8.86 0.69
C HIS A 266 15.32 -8.06 1.79
N TYR A 267 15.15 -8.68 2.95
CA TYR A 267 14.74 -7.99 4.17
C TYR A 267 15.78 -6.93 4.57
N ASP A 268 15.29 -5.80 5.05
CA ASP A 268 16.11 -4.76 5.64
C ASP A 268 16.37 -5.03 7.14
N GLU A 269 17.64 -5.11 7.53
CA GLU A 269 18.03 -5.45 8.91
C GLU A 269 17.48 -4.46 9.94
N GLU A 270 17.55 -3.15 9.65
CA GLU A 270 17.05 -2.11 10.55
C GLU A 270 15.52 -2.22 10.72
N TRP A 271 14.78 -2.42 9.62
CA TRP A 271 13.33 -2.59 9.68
C TRP A 271 12.89 -3.82 10.45
N LEU A 272 13.60 -4.94 10.32
CA LEU A 272 13.34 -6.13 11.12
C LEU A 272 13.57 -5.86 12.62
N ALA A 273 14.61 -5.09 12.98
CA ALA A 273 14.88 -4.73 14.36
C ALA A 273 13.80 -3.80 14.94
N ILE A 274 13.36 -2.80 14.17
CA ILE A 274 12.22 -1.93 14.51
C ILE A 274 10.96 -2.78 14.70
N THR A 275 10.66 -3.67 13.75
CA THR A 275 9.51 -4.58 13.84
C THR A 275 9.57 -5.42 15.11
N LYS A 276 10.72 -6.02 15.42
CA LYS A 276 10.92 -6.80 16.66
C LYS A 276 10.65 -5.97 17.92
N LYS A 277 11.12 -4.73 17.97
CA LYS A 277 10.93 -3.84 19.13
C LYS A 277 9.47 -3.48 19.37
N PHE A 278 8.73 -3.16 18.31
CA PHE A 278 7.37 -2.61 18.42
C PHE A 278 6.24 -3.65 18.30
N ASN A 279 6.52 -4.86 17.80
CA ASN A 279 5.50 -5.90 17.66
C ASN A 279 4.80 -6.29 18.99
N PRO A 280 5.48 -6.35 20.16
CA PRO A 280 4.81 -6.65 21.42
C PRO A 280 3.68 -5.70 21.80
N ILE A 281 3.66 -4.48 21.25
CA ILE A 281 2.62 -3.47 21.50
C ILE A 281 1.69 -3.26 20.29
N PHE A 282 1.62 -4.24 19.38
CA PHE A 282 0.76 -4.18 18.21
C PHE A 282 -0.71 -3.88 18.60
N PRO A 283 -1.28 -2.75 18.15
CA PRO A 283 -2.57 -2.29 18.64
C PRO A 283 -3.71 -3.01 17.91
N ARG A 284 -4.32 -4.00 18.56
CA ARG A 284 -5.40 -4.86 18.00
C ARG A 284 -6.82 -4.39 18.34
N THR A 285 -6.97 -3.16 18.81
CA THR A 285 -8.26 -2.62 19.29
C THR A 285 -8.39 -1.17 18.86
N ARG A 286 -9.54 -0.55 19.09
CA ARG A 286 -9.73 0.90 18.86
C ARG A 286 -8.84 1.79 19.73
N ARG A 287 -8.14 1.23 20.72
CA ARG A 287 -7.22 1.99 21.58
C ARG A 287 -5.93 2.31 20.85
N ARG A 288 -5.43 3.53 21.05
CA ARG A 288 -4.11 3.98 20.60
C ARG A 288 -3.00 3.10 21.17
N ALA A 289 -1.96 2.87 20.38
CA ALA A 289 -0.77 2.16 20.83
C ALA A 289 -0.08 2.93 21.97
N ASN A 290 0.35 2.22 23.02
CA ASN A 290 1.14 2.82 24.08
C ASN A 290 2.64 2.58 23.83
N PHE A 291 3.31 3.55 23.20
CA PHE A 291 4.73 3.41 22.85
C PHE A 291 5.66 3.29 24.06
N SER A 292 5.24 3.71 25.27
CA SER A 292 6.04 3.50 26.48
C SER A 292 6.19 2.02 26.85
N ASP A 293 5.32 1.16 26.31
CA ASP A 293 5.31 -0.28 26.59
C ASP A 293 6.22 -1.07 25.65
N ALA A 294 6.83 -0.42 24.65
CA ALA A 294 7.90 -1.00 23.82
C ALA A 294 9.21 -1.09 24.63
N LYS A 295 9.25 -1.99 25.62
CA LYS A 295 10.35 -2.14 26.58
C LYS A 295 11.65 -2.68 25.98
N LEU A 296 11.60 -3.28 24.80
CA LEU A 296 12.77 -3.89 24.18
C LEU A 296 13.83 -2.84 23.81
N ASN A 297 15.09 -3.13 24.12
CA ASN A 297 16.22 -2.29 23.73
C ASN A 297 16.45 -2.41 22.21
N MET A 298 16.69 -1.29 21.53
CA MET A 298 16.87 -1.29 20.06
C MET A 298 18.16 -2.00 19.65
N GLU A 299 19.25 -1.85 20.40
CA GLU A 299 20.54 -2.47 20.10
C GLU A 299 20.48 -3.99 20.26
N GLU A 300 19.80 -4.47 21.30
CA GLU A 300 19.54 -5.90 21.48
C GLU A 300 18.69 -6.46 20.33
N CYS A 301 17.71 -5.71 19.85
CA CYS A 301 16.90 -6.10 18.69
C CYS A 301 17.74 -6.17 17.41
N ARG A 302 18.62 -5.17 17.18
CA ARG A 302 19.56 -5.17 16.04
C ARG A 302 20.49 -6.36 16.08
N GLN A 303 21.15 -6.60 17.22
CA GLN A 303 22.07 -7.74 17.36
C GLN A 303 21.35 -9.09 17.18
N PHE A 304 20.13 -9.22 17.71
CA PHE A 304 19.31 -10.41 17.51
C PHE A 304 19.01 -10.65 16.03
N VAL A 305 18.53 -9.63 15.32
CA VAL A 305 18.18 -9.73 13.89
C VAL A 305 19.40 -10.02 13.05
N LYS A 306 20.52 -9.31 13.29
CA LYS A 306 21.78 -9.55 12.61
C LYS A 306 22.23 -11.00 12.70
N ASN A 307 22.19 -11.58 13.90
CA ASN A 307 22.53 -13.00 14.10
C ASN A 307 21.59 -13.94 13.33
N LYS A 308 20.27 -13.65 13.34
CA LYS A 308 19.29 -14.44 12.59
C LYS A 308 19.51 -14.38 11.07
N LEU A 309 19.79 -13.19 10.54
CA LEU A 309 20.05 -12.98 9.11
C LEU A 309 21.38 -13.61 8.68
N GLN A 310 22.41 -13.61 9.53
CA GLN A 310 23.67 -14.31 9.25
C GLN A 310 23.49 -15.83 9.12
N MET A 311 22.58 -16.42 9.89
CA MET A 311 22.34 -17.87 9.85
C MET A 311 21.38 -18.29 8.72
N ARG A 312 20.30 -17.54 8.49
CA ARG A 312 19.20 -17.90 7.56
C ARG A 312 19.27 -17.18 6.21
N GLY A 313 20.06 -16.12 6.11
CA GLY A 313 20.04 -15.19 4.97
C GLY A 313 18.85 -14.23 5.01
N SER A 314 18.93 -13.17 4.22
CA SER A 314 17.95 -12.08 4.21
C SER A 314 16.87 -12.16 3.13
N ARG A 315 16.88 -13.17 2.26
CA ARG A 315 15.82 -13.33 1.25
C ARG A 315 14.45 -13.55 1.91
N PRO A 316 13.33 -12.99 1.41
CA PRO A 316 12.02 -13.29 1.96
C PRO A 316 11.64 -14.78 1.92
N PHE A 317 10.67 -15.19 2.73
CA PHE A 317 10.12 -16.56 2.64
C PHE A 317 9.36 -16.75 1.33
N GLU A 318 9.34 -17.96 0.78
CA GLU A 318 8.74 -18.26 -0.52
C GLU A 318 7.21 -18.09 -0.53
N PHE A 319 6.65 -17.82 -1.70
CA PHE A 319 5.21 -17.70 -1.91
C PHE A 319 4.47 -19.02 -1.56
N VAL A 320 3.30 -18.89 -0.92
CA VAL A 320 2.40 -20.00 -0.62
C VAL A 320 0.94 -19.59 -0.88
N LEU A 321 0.18 -20.46 -1.54
CA LEU A 321 -1.26 -20.32 -1.72
C LEU A 321 -1.99 -20.46 -0.37
N THR A 322 -2.77 -19.45 0.02
CA THR A 322 -3.54 -19.43 1.29
C THR A 322 -5.06 -19.50 1.12
N ALA A 323 -5.55 -19.30 -0.11
CA ALA A 323 -6.96 -19.39 -0.48
C ALA A 323 -7.14 -20.10 -1.84
N PRO A 324 -8.32 -20.70 -2.10
CA PRO A 324 -8.66 -21.22 -3.42
C PRO A 324 -8.56 -20.15 -4.50
N CYS A 325 -8.09 -20.53 -5.69
CA CYS A 325 -8.03 -19.63 -6.84
C CYS A 325 -9.42 -19.49 -7.48
N HIS A 326 -9.70 -18.33 -8.07
CA HIS A 326 -10.84 -18.15 -8.97
C HIS A 326 -10.83 -19.22 -10.08
N ASN A 327 -12.01 -19.74 -10.42
CA ASN A 327 -12.21 -20.65 -11.53
C ASN A 327 -13.39 -20.18 -12.39
N PRO A 328 -13.15 -19.63 -13.60
CA PRO A 328 -14.23 -19.16 -14.48
C PRO A 328 -15.25 -20.24 -14.87
N HIS A 329 -14.89 -21.52 -14.75
CA HIS A 329 -15.71 -22.66 -15.15
C HIS A 329 -16.49 -23.31 -13.99
N GLN A 330 -16.26 -22.89 -12.75
CA GLN A 330 -16.95 -23.43 -11.58
C GLN A 330 -17.37 -22.29 -10.64
N SER A 331 -18.67 -22.20 -10.36
CA SER A 331 -19.15 -21.38 -9.25
C SER A 331 -18.67 -22.02 -7.95
N VAL A 332 -17.81 -21.31 -7.21
CA VAL A 332 -17.21 -21.84 -5.98
C VAL A 332 -18.30 -22.00 -4.91
N ALA A 333 -18.42 -23.21 -4.35
CA ALA A 333 -19.30 -23.47 -3.22
C ALA A 333 -18.90 -22.63 -1.99
N SER A 334 -19.90 -22.11 -1.28
CA SER A 334 -19.84 -21.09 -0.22
C SER A 334 -19.11 -21.46 1.08
N ASN A 335 -18.32 -22.54 1.12
CA ASN A 335 -17.62 -22.98 2.32
C ASN A 335 -16.19 -22.42 2.36
N PHE A 336 -16.08 -21.09 2.44
CA PHE A 336 -14.82 -20.45 2.75
C PHE A 336 -14.62 -20.43 4.28
N PRO A 337 -13.39 -20.69 4.79
CA PRO A 337 -13.09 -20.55 6.20
C PRO A 337 -13.46 -19.13 6.68
N SER A 338 -14.15 -19.03 7.81
CA SER A 338 -14.47 -17.75 8.44
C SER A 338 -13.28 -17.22 9.22
N GLY A 339 -12.95 -15.94 9.05
CA GLY A 339 -11.85 -15.26 9.76
C GLY A 339 -10.61 -15.05 8.89
N HIS A 340 -9.56 -14.48 9.48
CA HIS A 340 -8.29 -14.30 8.79
C HIS A 340 -7.56 -15.63 8.64
N CYS A 341 -7.04 -15.89 7.44
CA CYS A 341 -6.14 -17.01 7.22
C CYS A 341 -4.77 -16.67 7.79
N ARG A 342 -4.15 -17.60 8.53
CA ARG A 342 -2.75 -17.46 8.91
C ARG A 342 -1.88 -17.77 7.70
N ASN A 343 -1.17 -16.77 7.20
CA ASN A 343 -0.25 -16.95 6.08
C ASN A 343 1.05 -17.62 6.55
N PRO A 344 1.48 -18.75 5.95
CA PRO A 344 2.73 -19.41 6.32
C PRO A 344 3.98 -18.52 6.20
N GLN A 345 4.00 -17.58 5.25
CA GLN A 345 5.08 -16.60 5.11
C GLN A 345 5.16 -15.70 6.35
N THR A 346 4.02 -15.23 6.83
CA THR A 346 3.94 -14.37 8.02
C THR A 346 4.24 -15.13 9.30
N GLU A 347 3.79 -16.38 9.42
CA GLU A 347 4.16 -17.24 10.54
C GLU A 347 5.68 -17.44 10.61
N ALA A 348 6.30 -17.81 9.48
CA ALA A 348 7.74 -17.98 9.41
C ALA A 348 8.52 -16.68 9.64
N PHE A 349 8.00 -15.54 9.17
CA PHE A 349 8.56 -14.21 9.45
C PHE A 349 8.55 -13.87 10.94
N LEU A 350 7.43 -14.09 11.62
CA LEU A 350 7.32 -13.84 13.05
C LEU A 350 8.18 -14.82 13.85
N GLU A 351 8.25 -16.09 13.44
CA GLU A 351 9.15 -17.08 14.04
C GLU A 351 10.63 -16.67 13.91
N LEU A 352 11.05 -16.20 12.73
CA LEU A 352 12.41 -15.67 12.52
C LEU A 352 12.76 -14.59 13.53
N LEU A 353 11.80 -13.72 13.84
CA LEU A 353 11.95 -12.62 14.80
C LEU A 353 11.70 -13.03 16.26
N GLY A 354 11.26 -14.27 16.52
CA GLY A 354 10.86 -14.74 17.86
C GLY A 354 9.65 -14.00 18.42
N LEU A 355 8.66 -13.73 17.56
CA LEU A 355 7.46 -12.96 17.86
C LEU A 355 6.21 -13.85 17.83
N GLN A 356 5.19 -13.47 18.58
CA GLN A 356 3.88 -14.13 18.54
C GLN A 356 3.05 -13.67 17.35
N TYR A 357 2.25 -14.57 16.80
CA TYR A 357 1.24 -14.25 15.79
C TYR A 357 0.13 -13.39 16.41
N CYS A 358 -0.15 -12.24 15.81
CA CYS A 358 -1.06 -11.24 16.39
C CYS A 358 -2.13 -10.71 15.43
N LEU A 359 -2.28 -11.34 14.26
CA LEU A 359 -3.26 -10.94 13.23
C LEU A 359 -4.59 -11.72 13.31
N ASP A 360 -4.69 -12.67 14.24
CA ASP A 360 -5.95 -13.35 14.53
C ASP A 360 -6.94 -12.42 15.22
N ALA A 361 -8.24 -12.68 15.03
CA ALA A 361 -9.27 -12.01 15.79
C ALA A 361 -9.06 -12.29 17.29
N TYR A 362 -8.86 -11.22 18.08
CA TYR A 362 -8.86 -11.33 19.53
C TYR A 362 -10.25 -11.81 19.99
N SER A 363 -10.33 -13.03 20.54
CA SER A 363 -11.45 -13.43 21.37
C SER A 363 -11.30 -12.68 22.69
N GLU A 364 -12.08 -11.62 22.87
CA GLU A 364 -12.32 -11.15 24.23
C GLU A 364 -12.91 -12.34 24.99
N SER A 365 -12.17 -12.83 25.98
CA SER A 365 -12.73 -13.71 26.98
C SER A 365 -13.96 -13.02 27.55
N ARG A 366 -15.14 -13.63 27.34
CA ARG A 366 -16.45 -13.16 27.80
C ARG A 366 -16.40 -12.70 29.25
N GLU A 367 -16.43 -11.39 29.46
CA GLU A 367 -17.12 -10.84 30.63
C GLU A 367 -18.49 -10.35 30.15
N LEU A 368 -19.53 -11.03 30.64
CA LEU A 368 -20.94 -10.81 30.30
C LEU A 368 -21.52 -9.54 30.98
N PRO A 369 -22.69 -9.03 30.54
CA PRO A 369 -22.95 -7.59 30.40
C PRO A 369 -23.99 -7.04 31.39
N GLN A 370 -23.90 -5.74 31.70
CA GLN A 370 -25.02 -4.85 32.11
C GLN A 370 -24.60 -3.41 31.74
N SER A 371 -25.39 -2.48 31.22
CA SER A 371 -26.83 -2.39 30.98
C SER A 371 -27.07 -1.36 29.87
N SER A 372 -28.23 -1.47 29.24
CA SER A 372 -28.77 -0.66 28.16
C SER A 372 -29.01 0.81 28.51
N GLY A 373 -28.57 1.71 27.62
CA GLY A 373 -29.01 3.10 27.54
C GLY A 373 -28.97 3.57 26.08
N SER A 374 -30.11 3.57 25.42
CA SER A 374 -30.29 4.01 24.03
C SER A 374 -30.33 5.53 23.97
N LEU A 375 -29.41 6.13 23.21
CA LEU A 375 -29.53 7.49 22.69
C LEU A 375 -29.10 7.44 21.21
N VAL A 376 -30.10 7.51 20.33
CA VAL A 376 -29.91 7.62 18.89
C VAL A 376 -29.64 9.08 18.56
N SER A 377 -28.36 9.43 18.33
CA SER A 377 -27.99 10.64 17.61
C SER A 377 -27.80 10.26 16.13
N LYS A 378 -28.70 10.75 15.28
CA LYS A 378 -28.53 10.75 13.82
C LYS A 378 -27.42 11.74 13.48
N GLU A 379 -26.23 11.24 13.18
CA GLU A 379 -25.18 12.02 12.53
C GLU A 379 -25.11 11.64 11.05
N SER A 380 -25.23 12.67 10.23
CA SER A 380 -25.08 12.64 8.78
C SER A 380 -23.59 12.61 8.44
N PHE A 381 -23.07 11.44 8.10
CA PHE A 381 -21.71 11.31 7.58
C PHE A 381 -21.67 11.80 6.13
N GLY A 382 -21.00 12.93 5.91
CA GLY A 382 -20.62 13.40 4.59
C GLY A 382 -19.61 12.43 3.97
N SER A 383 -19.91 11.95 2.77
CA SER A 383 -19.00 11.15 1.94
C SER A 383 -17.89 12.05 1.39
N GLU A 384 -16.78 12.15 2.12
CA GLU A 384 -15.53 12.77 1.64
C GLU A 384 -14.47 11.70 1.32
N ASP A 385 -14.91 10.57 0.77
CA ASP A 385 -14.03 9.81 -0.12
C ASP A 385 -14.25 10.39 -1.52
N ILE A 386 -13.16 10.71 -2.23
CA ILE A 386 -13.24 11.20 -3.62
C ILE A 386 -14.17 10.23 -4.33
N PRO A 387 -15.34 10.69 -4.85
CA PRO A 387 -16.20 9.84 -5.63
C PRO A 387 -15.32 9.16 -6.65
N ILE A 388 -15.56 7.88 -6.92
CA ILE A 388 -15.03 7.32 -8.14
C ILE A 388 -15.52 8.28 -9.23
N ASP A 389 -14.62 9.02 -9.87
CA ASP A 389 -14.87 9.80 -11.09
C ASP A 389 -15.24 8.76 -12.17
N ASP A 390 -16.38 8.10 -11.98
CA ASP A 390 -17.07 7.14 -12.85
C ASP A 390 -18.13 7.88 -13.67
N ILE A 391 -17.93 9.18 -13.89
CA ILE A 391 -18.52 9.86 -15.04
C ILE A 391 -17.37 9.99 -16.03
N ASP A 392 -17.36 9.07 -16.98
CA ASP A 392 -16.65 9.23 -18.24
C ASP A 392 -17.06 10.60 -18.83
N ASP A 393 -16.17 11.59 -18.78
CA ASP A 393 -16.26 12.80 -19.60
C ASP A 393 -15.90 12.47 -21.07
N ASP A 394 -16.41 11.36 -21.61
CA ASP A 394 -16.14 10.88 -22.98
C ASP A 394 -17.43 10.57 -23.78
N ASP A 395 -18.58 11.07 -23.35
CA ASP A 395 -19.80 11.12 -24.17
C ASP A 395 -20.15 12.57 -24.56
N GLU A 396 -19.28 13.20 -25.35
CA GLU A 396 -19.67 14.17 -26.39
C GLU A 396 -18.40 14.64 -27.11
N LEU A 397 -18.08 14.02 -28.25
CA LEU A 397 -17.50 14.64 -29.45
C LEU A 397 -17.25 13.57 -30.50
N ASN A 398 -18.33 13.04 -31.06
CA ASN A 398 -18.30 12.42 -32.39
C ASN A 398 -19.39 13.06 -33.26
N GLY A 399 -18.94 13.75 -34.31
CA GLY A 399 -19.66 13.82 -35.58
C GLY A 399 -20.63 14.98 -35.77
N SER A 400 -20.11 16.12 -36.24
CA SER A 400 -20.73 16.79 -37.38
C SER A 400 -19.62 17.17 -38.36
N ASP A 401 -19.37 16.22 -39.26
CA ASP A 401 -18.97 16.50 -40.63
C ASP A 401 -20.02 17.44 -41.23
N ASP A 402 -19.62 18.68 -41.53
CA ASP A 402 -20.31 19.54 -42.49
C ASP A 402 -19.22 20.22 -43.30
N GLY A 403 -18.82 19.53 -44.37
CA GLY A 403 -18.27 20.22 -45.54
C GLY A 403 -19.42 20.85 -46.31
N GLU A 404 -19.37 22.16 -46.54
CA GLU A 404 -19.73 22.76 -47.82
C GLU A 404 -19.20 24.20 -47.95
N THR A 405 -18.50 24.41 -49.09
CA THR A 405 -18.04 25.65 -49.74
C THR A 405 -16.84 26.43 -49.19
#